data_AF-A0AAP8QA99-F1
#
_entry.id   AF-A0AAP8QA99-F1
#
_cell.length_a   1.000
_cell.length_b   1.000
_cell.length_c   1.000
_cell.angle_alpha   90.00
_cell.angle_beta   90.00
_cell.angle_gamma   90.00
#
_symmetry.space_group_name_H-M   'P 1'
#
loop_
_entity.id
_entity.type
_entity.pdbx_description
1 polymer ?
#
loop_
_entity_poly.entity_id
_entity_poly.type
_entity_poly.pdbx_seq_one_letter_code
_entity_poly.pdbx_strand_id
1 'polypeptide(L)'
;MNNPPSGLIVIGPEDTRRTSNRPSFEAVIGNDLEKDNQHFITQLAEDANFTKGLHTYQSRLSITGWEVRSLNEDYQALPSKGATSSYEGGSVRFTMQSDLQEGQTYFWRMAPVDATTGAQGVWSTTRSIKVGNVLQFQLKKPITTSLAAERMVFRAKMKLPTDGKLPASLKMEACNNALDEEPTWEDITEAYTQGKYHAFKNITKIADSWALDVRVTINANDSLGEIECNGFGISFD
;
A
#
# COMPACT_ATOMS: atom_id res chain seq x y z
N MET A 1 -16.96 6.84 -39.16
CA MET A 1 -15.61 7.01 -38.59
C MET A 1 -15.65 6.25 -37.29
N ASN A 2 -14.76 5.29 -37.07
CA ASN A 2 -14.74 4.51 -35.83
C ASN A 2 -14.05 5.36 -34.75
N ASN A 3 -14.77 5.64 -33.66
CA ASN A 3 -14.29 6.53 -32.60
C ASN A 3 -13.68 5.70 -31.47
N PRO A 4 -12.66 6.19 -30.76
CA PRO A 4 -12.18 5.47 -29.58
C PRO A 4 -13.27 5.43 -28.49
N PRO A 5 -13.30 4.38 -27.66
CA PRO A 5 -14.26 4.28 -26.58
C PRO A 5 -14.13 5.42 -25.57
N SER A 6 -15.25 5.72 -24.91
CA SER A 6 -15.31 6.74 -23.86
C SER A 6 -14.41 6.39 -22.68
N GLY A 7 -13.75 7.39 -22.08
CA GLY A 7 -12.83 7.18 -20.95
C GLY A 7 -13.46 6.45 -19.76
N LEU A 8 -12.62 5.71 -19.03
CA LEU A 8 -13.04 4.91 -17.87
C LEU A 8 -13.18 5.77 -16.61
N ILE A 9 -14.09 5.37 -15.70
CA ILE A 9 -14.23 5.99 -14.37
C ILE A 9 -13.60 5.06 -13.34
N VAL A 10 -12.42 5.42 -12.82
CA VAL A 10 -11.72 4.64 -11.80
C VAL A 10 -12.53 4.56 -10.50
N ILE A 11 -12.61 3.36 -9.92
CA ILE A 11 -13.33 3.11 -8.66
C ILE A 11 -12.42 2.55 -7.57
N GLY A 12 -11.41 1.74 -7.89
CA GLY A 12 -10.50 1.16 -6.90
C GLY A 12 -9.07 0.98 -7.41
N PRO A 13 -8.04 1.09 -6.55
CA PRO A 13 -8.10 1.55 -5.16
C PRO A 13 -8.49 3.04 -5.06
N GLU A 14 -9.02 3.47 -3.91
CA GLU A 14 -9.24 4.90 -3.66
C GLU A 14 -7.90 5.65 -3.68
N ASP A 15 -7.94 6.94 -4.03
CA ASP A 15 -6.73 7.74 -4.12
C ASP A 15 -6.01 7.80 -2.76
N THR A 16 -4.68 7.73 -2.80
CA THR A 16 -3.74 7.74 -1.67
C THR A 16 -3.80 6.52 -0.73
N ARG A 17 -4.63 5.51 -1.03
CA ARG A 17 -4.76 4.33 -0.15
C ARG A 17 -3.53 3.42 -0.20
N ARG A 18 -3.37 2.70 0.91
CA ARG A 18 -2.43 1.59 0.99
C ARG A 18 -2.99 0.36 0.29
N THR A 19 -2.12 -0.45 -0.27
CA THR A 19 -2.49 -1.71 -0.92
C THR A 19 -1.53 -2.83 -0.54
N SER A 20 -1.94 -4.07 -0.82
CA SER A 20 -1.01 -5.20 -0.87
C SER A 20 0.10 -4.96 -1.91
N ASN A 21 1.09 -5.84 -1.93
CA ASN A 21 2.10 -5.94 -2.98
C ASN A 21 1.50 -6.26 -4.36
N ARG A 22 0.31 -6.86 -4.42
CA ARG A 22 -0.42 -7.15 -5.67
C ARG A 22 -1.81 -6.50 -5.68
N PRO A 23 -1.89 -5.16 -5.83
CA PRO A 23 -3.16 -4.47 -5.89
C PRO A 23 -4.00 -4.89 -7.10
N SER A 24 -5.31 -4.73 -6.97
CA SER A 24 -6.28 -4.76 -8.06
C SER A 24 -6.75 -3.35 -8.39
N PHE A 25 -6.65 -2.97 -9.66
CA PHE A 25 -7.09 -1.70 -10.22
C PHE A 25 -8.42 -1.88 -10.94
N GLU A 26 -9.41 -1.06 -10.63
CA GLU A 26 -10.79 -1.25 -11.06
C GLU A 26 -11.39 0.06 -11.60
N ALA A 27 -12.10 -0.04 -12.72
CA ALA A 27 -12.77 1.09 -13.35
C ALA A 27 -14.09 0.66 -14.01
N VAL A 28 -15.06 1.59 -14.06
CA VAL A 28 -16.31 1.42 -14.81
C VAL A 28 -16.02 1.56 -16.31
N ILE A 29 -16.58 0.64 -17.10
CA ILE A 29 -16.41 0.59 -18.56
C ILE A 29 -17.32 1.63 -19.21
N GLY A 30 -16.73 2.51 -20.03
CA GLY A 30 -17.45 3.50 -20.82
C GLY A 30 -18.05 2.92 -22.10
N ASN A 31 -18.84 3.72 -22.80
CA ASN A 31 -19.49 3.27 -24.02
C ASN A 31 -18.55 3.37 -25.23
N ASP A 32 -18.67 2.39 -26.12
CA ASP A 32 -18.20 2.47 -27.50
C ASP A 32 -19.38 2.74 -28.44
N LEU A 33 -19.30 3.77 -29.28
CA LEU A 33 -20.46 4.21 -30.09
C LEU A 33 -20.78 3.20 -31.20
N GLU A 34 -19.76 2.55 -31.72
CA GLU A 34 -19.84 1.54 -32.76
C GLU A 34 -20.17 0.14 -32.21
N LYS A 35 -20.14 -0.01 -30.87
CA LYS A 35 -20.32 -1.27 -30.11
C LYS A 35 -19.27 -2.30 -30.44
N ASP A 36 -18.08 -1.85 -30.79
CA ASP A 36 -16.91 -2.69 -30.88
C ASP A 36 -16.53 -3.21 -29.48
N ASN A 37 -15.84 -4.34 -29.44
CA ASN A 37 -15.31 -4.84 -28.18
C ASN A 37 -14.25 -3.88 -27.64
N GLN A 38 -14.06 -3.86 -26.33
CA GLN A 38 -13.09 -3.00 -25.68
C GLN A 38 -11.99 -3.83 -24.99
N HIS A 39 -10.74 -3.48 -25.30
CA HIS A 39 -9.58 -3.84 -24.49
C HIS A 39 -9.22 -2.67 -23.56
N PHE A 40 -8.23 -2.88 -22.69
CA PHE A 40 -7.89 -1.93 -21.64
C PHE A 40 -6.39 -1.85 -21.43
N ILE A 41 -5.94 -0.69 -20.98
CA ILE A 41 -4.56 -0.41 -20.59
C ILE A 41 -4.56 0.09 -19.16
N THR A 42 -3.67 -0.45 -18.34
CA THR A 42 -3.33 0.09 -17.01
C THR A 42 -1.88 0.54 -17.02
N GLN A 43 -1.61 1.77 -16.60
CA GLN A 43 -0.26 2.27 -16.36
C GLN A 43 -0.03 2.50 -14.89
N LEU A 44 1.18 2.18 -14.44
CA LEU A 44 1.71 2.53 -13.12
C LEU A 44 3.06 3.24 -13.32
N ALA A 45 3.36 4.24 -12.50
CA ALA A 45 4.64 4.94 -12.50
C ALA A 45 5.02 5.40 -11.09
N GLU A 46 6.30 5.71 -10.87
CA GLU A 46 6.81 6.21 -9.59
C GLU A 46 6.58 7.72 -9.42
N ASP A 47 6.14 8.42 -10.46
CA ASP A 47 5.81 9.84 -10.48
C ASP A 47 4.50 10.13 -11.19
N ALA A 48 3.83 11.22 -10.81
CA ALA A 48 2.52 11.60 -11.34
C ALA A 48 2.54 11.97 -12.84
N ASN A 49 3.71 12.27 -13.41
CA ASN A 49 3.83 12.59 -14.83
C ASN A 49 4.09 11.34 -15.70
N PHE A 50 4.15 10.14 -15.09
CA PHE A 50 4.41 8.88 -15.78
C PHE A 50 5.75 8.86 -16.55
N THR A 51 6.80 9.38 -15.93
CA THR A 51 8.14 9.50 -16.55
C THR A 51 9.21 8.58 -15.94
N LYS A 52 8.96 8.04 -14.75
CA LYS A 52 9.86 7.18 -13.97
C LYS A 52 9.16 5.89 -13.58
N GLY A 53 9.89 4.77 -13.64
CA GLY A 53 9.35 3.45 -13.27
C GLY A 53 8.05 3.10 -13.99
N LEU A 54 7.90 3.48 -15.26
CA LEU A 54 6.66 3.29 -16.02
C LEU A 54 6.46 1.80 -16.36
N HIS A 55 5.39 1.23 -15.83
CA HIS A 55 4.87 -0.07 -16.20
C HIS A 55 3.57 0.10 -16.99
N THR A 56 3.42 -0.65 -18.09
CA THR A 56 2.21 -0.62 -18.93
C THR A 56 1.71 -2.04 -19.13
N TYR A 57 0.46 -2.29 -18.75
CA TYR A 57 -0.23 -3.56 -18.90
C TYR A 57 -1.38 -3.38 -19.90
N GLN A 58 -1.48 -4.27 -20.90
CA GLN A 58 -2.48 -4.16 -21.96
C GLN A 58 -3.23 -5.48 -22.13
N SER A 59 -4.54 -5.45 -21.98
CA SER A 59 -5.36 -6.66 -22.03
C SER A 59 -5.40 -7.30 -23.43
N ARG A 60 -5.13 -6.53 -24.48
CA ARG A 60 -5.00 -7.03 -25.86
C ARG A 60 -3.75 -7.88 -26.10
N LEU A 61 -2.71 -7.70 -25.28
CA LEU A 61 -1.46 -8.46 -25.37
C LEU A 61 -1.49 -9.67 -24.45
N SER A 62 -2.07 -9.52 -23.26
CA SER A 62 -2.29 -10.60 -22.32
C SER A 62 -3.51 -10.30 -21.45
N ILE A 63 -4.47 -11.23 -21.42
CA ILE A 63 -5.65 -11.15 -20.55
C ILE A 63 -5.36 -11.64 -19.11
N THR A 64 -4.15 -12.12 -18.82
CA THR A 64 -3.82 -12.61 -17.48
C THR A 64 -3.93 -11.48 -16.46
N GLY A 65 -4.69 -11.73 -15.39
CA GLY A 65 -4.99 -10.73 -14.36
C GLY A 65 -6.11 -9.76 -14.71
N TRP A 66 -6.69 -9.84 -15.91
CA TRP A 66 -7.82 -9.02 -16.33
C TRP A 66 -9.14 -9.75 -16.11
N GLU A 67 -10.07 -9.06 -15.46
CA GLU A 67 -11.42 -9.52 -15.18
C GLU A 67 -12.42 -8.44 -15.57
N VAL A 68 -13.64 -8.83 -15.90
CA VAL A 68 -14.77 -7.94 -16.17
C VAL A 68 -16.02 -8.44 -15.50
N ARG A 69 -16.97 -7.53 -15.26
CA ARG A 69 -18.31 -7.85 -14.80
C ARG A 69 -19.32 -6.93 -15.44
N SER A 70 -20.54 -7.42 -15.65
CA SER A 70 -21.69 -6.57 -15.92
C SER A 70 -22.16 -5.91 -14.63
N LEU A 71 -23.11 -4.98 -14.73
CA LEU A 71 -23.69 -4.33 -13.56
C LEU A 71 -24.36 -5.37 -12.64
N ASN A 72 -23.97 -5.39 -11.35
CA ASN A 72 -24.48 -6.32 -10.32
C ASN A 72 -24.18 -7.81 -10.56
N GLU A 73 -23.18 -8.12 -11.40
CA GLU A 73 -22.70 -9.48 -11.59
C GLU A 73 -21.33 -9.70 -10.94
N ASP A 74 -20.94 -10.97 -10.82
CA ASP A 74 -19.61 -11.36 -10.36
C ASP A 74 -18.54 -11.12 -11.43
N TYR A 75 -17.29 -10.97 -10.97
CA TYR A 75 -16.14 -10.89 -11.86
C TYR A 75 -15.88 -12.23 -12.56
N GLN A 76 -15.62 -12.14 -13.86
CA GLN A 76 -15.16 -13.24 -14.69
C GLN A 76 -13.93 -12.81 -15.48
N ALA A 77 -13.17 -13.78 -15.99
CA ALA A 77 -12.01 -13.48 -16.83
C ALA A 77 -12.41 -12.65 -18.06
N LEU A 78 -11.60 -11.66 -18.41
CA LEU A 78 -11.82 -10.87 -19.63
C LEU A 78 -11.80 -11.79 -20.86
N PRO A 79 -12.82 -11.74 -21.74
CA PRO A 79 -12.80 -12.49 -22.99
C PRO A 79 -11.57 -12.14 -23.84
N SER A 80 -11.00 -13.13 -24.53
CA SER A 80 -9.79 -12.93 -25.35
C SER A 80 -9.96 -11.90 -26.48
N LYS A 81 -11.21 -11.68 -26.92
CA LYS A 81 -11.58 -10.66 -27.92
C LYS A 81 -11.92 -9.30 -27.32
N GLY A 82 -11.70 -9.08 -26.02
CA GLY A 82 -12.12 -7.88 -25.31
C GLY A 82 -13.54 -7.96 -24.74
N ALA A 83 -13.90 -6.97 -23.95
CA ALA A 83 -15.23 -6.83 -23.35
C ALA A 83 -16.23 -6.40 -24.43
N THR A 84 -17.29 -7.17 -24.62
CA THR A 84 -18.41 -6.80 -25.49
C THR A 84 -19.20 -5.61 -24.92
N SER A 85 -20.04 -4.98 -25.75
CA SER A 85 -20.90 -3.87 -25.33
C SER A 85 -21.86 -4.21 -24.16
N SER A 86 -22.06 -5.49 -23.87
CA SER A 86 -22.84 -5.94 -22.70
C SER A 86 -22.18 -5.61 -21.36
N TYR A 87 -20.87 -5.33 -21.34
CA TYR A 87 -20.14 -4.93 -20.13
C TYR A 87 -20.09 -3.41 -19.92
N GLU A 88 -20.63 -2.62 -20.85
CA GLU A 88 -20.71 -1.16 -20.71
C GLU A 88 -21.55 -0.78 -19.48
N GLY A 89 -21.06 0.16 -18.67
CA GLY A 89 -21.61 0.48 -17.35
C GLY A 89 -21.31 -0.56 -16.25
N GLY A 90 -20.77 -1.73 -16.63
CA GLY A 90 -20.13 -2.69 -15.74
C GLY A 90 -18.73 -2.24 -15.33
N SER A 91 -17.83 -3.18 -15.02
CA SER A 91 -16.48 -2.85 -14.55
C SER A 91 -15.42 -3.76 -15.13
N VAL A 92 -14.23 -3.20 -15.31
CA VAL A 92 -12.99 -3.92 -15.59
C VAL A 92 -12.08 -3.85 -14.36
N ARG A 93 -11.40 -4.96 -14.08
CA ARG A 93 -10.38 -5.07 -13.05
C ARG A 93 -9.08 -5.62 -13.64
N PHE A 94 -7.95 -5.08 -13.21
CA PHE A 94 -6.62 -5.62 -13.44
C PHE A 94 -5.91 -5.86 -12.12
N THR A 95 -5.57 -7.12 -11.82
CA THR A 95 -4.78 -7.50 -10.64
C THR A 95 -3.33 -7.67 -11.03
N MET A 96 -2.41 -7.09 -10.25
CA MET A 96 -0.97 -7.23 -10.47
C MET A 96 -0.53 -8.69 -10.44
N GLN A 97 0.26 -9.09 -11.44
CA GLN A 97 0.77 -10.46 -11.60
C GLN A 97 2.15 -10.66 -10.97
N SER A 98 2.81 -9.59 -10.56
CA SER A 98 4.07 -9.58 -9.82
C SER A 98 3.99 -8.57 -8.68
N ASP A 99 4.81 -8.78 -7.66
CA ASP A 99 4.85 -7.92 -6.48
C ASP A 99 5.41 -6.55 -6.86
N LEU A 100 4.69 -5.50 -6.45
CA LEU A 100 5.23 -4.14 -6.43
C LEU A 100 6.19 -3.97 -5.25
N GLN A 101 7.10 -2.99 -5.37
CA GLN A 101 8.06 -2.71 -4.30
C GLN A 101 7.35 -2.20 -3.04
N GLU A 102 7.57 -2.89 -1.92
CA GLU A 102 7.02 -2.48 -0.62
C GLU A 102 7.56 -1.10 -0.20
N GLY A 103 6.69 -0.29 0.39
CA GLY A 103 7.00 1.08 0.78
C GLY A 103 7.08 2.05 -0.40
N GLN A 104 6.89 1.63 -1.66
CA GLN A 104 6.90 2.52 -2.82
C GLN A 104 5.52 3.14 -3.04
N THR A 105 5.50 4.43 -3.42
CA THR A 105 4.28 5.09 -3.91
C THR A 105 4.21 4.92 -5.43
N TYR A 106 3.08 4.50 -5.97
CA TYR A 106 2.83 4.45 -7.41
C TYR A 106 1.64 5.32 -7.80
N PHE A 107 1.74 5.98 -8.95
CA PHE A 107 0.66 6.68 -9.63
C PHE A 107 0.12 5.80 -10.74
N TRP A 108 -1.19 5.70 -10.88
CA TRP A 108 -1.82 4.81 -11.83
C TRP A 108 -3.00 5.46 -12.56
N ARG A 109 -3.26 4.95 -13.77
CA ARG A 109 -4.37 5.36 -14.64
C ARG A 109 -4.77 4.21 -15.56
N MET A 110 -6.01 4.23 -16.04
CA MET A 110 -6.52 3.24 -16.99
C MET A 110 -7.12 3.92 -18.23
N ALA A 111 -7.06 3.27 -19.38
CA ALA A 111 -7.72 3.72 -20.61
C ALA A 111 -8.36 2.53 -21.34
N PRO A 112 -9.48 2.74 -22.06
CA PRO A 112 -10.03 1.75 -22.95
C PRO A 112 -9.30 1.80 -24.30
N VAL A 113 -9.41 0.71 -25.04
CA VAL A 113 -8.85 0.52 -26.38
C VAL A 113 -9.90 -0.15 -27.23
N ASP A 114 -10.23 0.48 -28.36
CA ASP A 114 -11.08 -0.13 -29.36
C ASP A 114 -10.45 -1.45 -29.87
N ALA A 115 -11.17 -2.57 -29.80
CA ALA A 115 -10.63 -3.85 -30.23
C ALA A 115 -10.50 -3.97 -31.75
N THR A 116 -11.28 -3.21 -32.52
CA THR A 116 -11.30 -3.28 -33.98
C THR A 116 -10.13 -2.52 -34.61
N THR A 117 -9.89 -1.30 -34.15
CA THR A 117 -8.90 -0.36 -34.70
C THR A 117 -7.64 -0.26 -33.84
N GLY A 118 -7.72 -0.64 -32.57
CA GLY A 118 -6.65 -0.41 -31.59
C GLY A 118 -6.55 1.04 -31.12
N ALA A 119 -7.51 1.90 -31.46
CA ALA A 119 -7.53 3.28 -31.03
C ALA A 119 -7.75 3.36 -29.51
N GLN A 120 -6.89 4.12 -28.83
CA GLN A 120 -6.99 4.30 -27.38
C GLN A 120 -7.95 5.45 -27.04
N GLY A 121 -8.82 5.23 -26.07
CA GLY A 121 -9.60 6.28 -25.42
C GLY A 121 -8.75 7.17 -24.52
N VAL A 122 -9.41 8.13 -23.90
CA VAL A 122 -8.79 9.06 -22.95
C VAL A 122 -8.42 8.32 -21.65
N TRP A 123 -7.28 8.67 -21.07
CA TRP A 123 -6.89 8.18 -19.75
C TRP A 123 -7.89 8.62 -18.67
N SER A 124 -8.14 7.73 -17.71
CA SER A 124 -8.85 8.06 -16.48
C SER A 124 -8.12 9.15 -15.68
N THR A 125 -8.79 9.70 -14.67
CA THR A 125 -8.09 10.47 -13.64
C THR A 125 -6.99 9.63 -13.02
N THR A 126 -5.85 10.27 -12.74
CA THR A 126 -4.72 9.63 -12.08
C THR A 126 -5.01 9.50 -10.60
N ARG A 127 -4.71 8.34 -10.02
CA ARG A 127 -4.73 8.09 -8.58
C ARG A 127 -3.37 7.62 -8.11
N SER A 128 -3.10 7.76 -6.83
CA SER A 128 -1.90 7.27 -6.17
C SER A 128 -2.23 6.13 -5.21
N ILE A 129 -1.28 5.21 -5.02
CA ILE A 129 -1.33 4.15 -4.00
C ILE A 129 0.00 4.07 -3.28
N LYS A 130 -0.02 3.64 -2.02
CA LYS A 130 1.18 3.28 -1.27
C LYS A 130 1.23 1.76 -1.11
N VAL A 131 2.25 1.13 -1.69
CA VAL A 131 2.42 -0.32 -1.59
C VAL A 131 2.97 -0.66 -0.22
N GLY A 132 2.38 -1.65 0.43
CA GLY A 132 2.80 -2.13 1.73
C GLY A 132 1.74 -1.91 2.79
N ASN A 133 1.72 -2.83 3.74
CA ASN A 133 0.82 -2.83 4.87
C ASN A 133 1.53 -2.43 6.18
N VAL A 134 2.79 -2.02 6.12
CA VAL A 134 3.61 -1.69 7.30
C VAL A 134 3.79 -0.17 7.47
N LEU A 135 3.59 0.32 8.70
CA LEU A 135 4.05 1.64 9.15
C LEU A 135 5.17 1.40 10.17
N GLN A 136 6.39 1.78 9.81
CA GLN A 136 7.56 1.61 10.64
C GLN A 136 8.28 2.94 10.84
N PHE A 137 8.71 3.21 12.07
CA PHE A 137 9.54 4.37 12.39
C PHE A 137 10.47 4.07 13.57
N GLN A 138 11.55 4.85 13.65
CA GLN A 138 12.56 4.86 14.70
C GLN A 138 12.98 6.32 14.95
N LEU A 139 13.58 6.63 16.11
CA LEU A 139 14.14 7.97 16.29
C LEU A 139 15.21 8.23 15.24
N LYS A 140 15.17 9.41 14.62
CA LYS A 140 16.21 9.83 13.67
C LYS A 140 17.59 9.95 14.35
N LYS A 141 17.59 10.27 15.64
CA LYS A 141 18.77 10.37 16.49
C LYS A 141 18.44 9.69 17.82
N PRO A 142 19.20 8.66 18.22
CA PRO A 142 19.13 8.10 19.56
C PRO A 142 19.37 9.17 20.64
N ILE A 143 18.88 8.92 21.84
CA ILE A 143 19.04 9.80 22.99
C ILE A 143 20.27 9.34 23.76
N THR A 144 21.37 10.08 23.64
CA THR A 144 22.59 9.79 24.39
C THR A 144 22.38 10.00 25.89
N THR A 145 22.84 9.06 26.70
CA THR A 145 22.75 9.08 28.16
C THR A 145 24.12 8.83 28.80
N SER A 146 24.30 9.29 30.04
CA SER A 146 25.53 9.03 30.81
C SER A 146 25.57 7.60 31.37
N LEU A 147 24.40 7.00 31.62
CA LEU A 147 24.20 5.65 32.13
C LEU A 147 23.12 4.92 31.32
N ALA A 148 23.08 3.59 31.38
CA ALA A 148 21.97 2.82 30.81
C ALA A 148 20.67 3.18 31.52
N ALA A 149 19.56 3.32 30.79
CA ALA A 149 18.26 3.52 31.42
C ALA A 149 17.86 2.22 32.15
N GLU A 150 17.36 2.33 33.37
CA GLU A 150 16.83 1.21 34.13
C GLU A 150 15.41 0.91 33.69
N ARG A 151 14.61 1.96 33.46
CA ARG A 151 13.19 1.83 33.09
C ARG A 151 12.78 2.85 32.04
N MET A 152 11.78 2.48 31.24
CA MET A 152 11.15 3.39 30.29
C MET A 152 9.64 3.20 30.23
N VAL A 153 8.92 4.32 30.10
CA VAL A 153 7.51 4.37 29.73
C VAL A 153 7.38 4.92 28.32
N PHE A 154 6.68 4.18 27.45
CA PHE A 154 6.30 4.63 26.12
C PHE A 154 4.81 4.94 26.09
N ARG A 155 4.42 6.07 25.49
CA ARG A 155 3.02 6.45 25.26
C ARG A 155 2.85 6.86 23.81
N ALA A 156 1.74 6.48 23.20
CA ALA A 156 1.40 6.91 21.85
C ALA A 156 -0.10 6.96 21.64
N LYS A 157 -0.51 7.73 20.64
CA LYS A 157 -1.87 7.74 20.11
C LYS A 157 -1.83 7.08 18.74
N MET A 158 -2.37 5.87 18.63
CA MET A 158 -2.31 5.05 17.41
C MET A 158 -3.71 4.59 16.98
N LYS A 159 -3.88 4.36 15.68
CA LYS A 159 -5.02 3.61 15.13
C LYS A 159 -4.54 2.22 14.70
N LEU A 160 -5.17 1.20 15.28
CA LEU A 160 -4.96 -0.21 14.96
C LEU A 160 -6.31 -0.79 14.53
N PRO A 161 -6.60 -0.86 13.22
CA PRO A 161 -7.86 -1.36 12.71
C PRO A 161 -8.01 -2.86 12.97
N THR A 162 -9.26 -3.29 13.17
CA THR A 162 -9.64 -4.67 13.52
C THR A 162 -10.63 -5.30 12.53
N ASP A 163 -10.76 -4.70 11.35
CA ASP A 163 -11.67 -5.09 10.27
C ASP A 163 -11.20 -6.32 9.46
N GLY A 164 -9.91 -6.68 9.55
CA GLY A 164 -9.34 -7.85 8.87
C GLY A 164 -9.51 -9.16 9.65
N LYS A 165 -9.46 -10.30 8.94
CA LYS A 165 -9.40 -11.65 9.57
C LYS A 165 -8.14 -11.81 10.41
N LEU A 166 -7.02 -11.27 9.92
CA LEU A 166 -5.86 -10.93 10.73
C LEU A 166 -5.82 -9.41 10.92
N PRO A 167 -6.29 -8.90 12.09
CA PRO A 167 -6.27 -7.47 12.42
C PRO A 167 -4.87 -6.86 12.37
N ALA A 168 -4.79 -5.53 12.35
CA ALA A 168 -3.51 -4.86 12.49
C ALA A 168 -2.80 -5.24 13.80
N SER A 169 -1.49 -5.46 13.73
CA SER A 169 -0.63 -5.79 14.87
C SER A 169 0.41 -4.70 15.12
N LEU A 170 0.82 -4.58 16.37
CA LEU A 170 1.80 -3.62 16.85
C LEU A 170 2.99 -4.37 17.43
N LYS A 171 4.20 -3.91 17.09
CA LYS A 171 5.43 -4.25 17.78
C LYS A 171 6.18 -2.98 18.12
N MET A 172 6.53 -2.83 19.40
CA MET A 172 7.36 -1.74 19.90
C MET A 172 8.62 -2.34 20.51
N GLU A 173 9.78 -1.74 20.21
CA GLU A 173 11.06 -2.19 20.72
C GLU A 173 11.89 -1.02 21.20
N ALA A 174 12.76 -1.26 22.19
CA ALA A 174 13.71 -0.29 22.70
C ALA A 174 15.06 -0.92 23.03
N CYS A 175 16.14 -0.12 23.01
CA CYS A 175 17.47 -0.56 23.41
C CYS A 175 18.23 0.55 24.14
N ASN A 176 19.18 0.17 25.01
CA ASN A 176 20.07 1.10 25.71
C ASN A 176 21.38 1.36 24.96
N ASN A 177 21.72 0.50 24.00
CA ASN A 177 23.01 0.49 23.30
C ASN A 177 22.84 0.85 21.81
N ALA A 178 22.01 1.85 21.49
CA ALA A 178 21.66 2.20 20.11
C ALA A 178 22.85 2.69 19.24
N LEU A 179 24.01 2.95 19.84
CA LEU A 179 25.26 3.30 19.14
C LEU A 179 26.16 2.10 18.86
N ASP A 180 25.81 0.91 19.36
CA ASP A 180 26.52 -0.32 19.00
C ASP A 180 26.24 -0.66 17.53
N GLU A 181 27.17 -1.35 16.87
CA GLU A 181 26.98 -1.83 15.48
C GLU A 181 25.75 -2.74 15.37
N GLU A 182 25.52 -3.55 16.41
CA GLU A 182 24.35 -4.43 16.56
C GLU A 182 23.64 -4.18 17.90
N PRO A 183 22.72 -3.20 17.99
CA PRO A 183 21.99 -2.92 19.22
C PRO A 183 21.11 -4.09 19.67
N THR A 184 21.00 -4.29 20.98
CA THR A 184 20.13 -5.34 21.55
C THR A 184 18.74 -4.79 21.83
N TRP A 185 17.82 -4.99 20.88
CA TRP A 185 16.43 -4.56 20.98
C TRP A 185 15.61 -5.47 21.90
N GLU A 186 14.88 -4.87 22.83
CA GLU A 186 13.92 -5.54 23.72
C GLU A 186 12.48 -5.20 23.30
N ASP A 187 11.60 -6.19 23.29
CA ASP A 187 10.18 -6.00 23.01
C ASP A 187 9.48 -5.34 24.21
N ILE A 188 8.93 -4.15 23.99
CA ILE A 188 8.21 -3.35 25.00
C ILE A 188 6.69 -3.32 24.75
N THR A 189 6.19 -4.09 23.80
CA THR A 189 4.78 -4.05 23.35
C THR A 189 3.80 -4.37 24.47
N GLU A 190 4.13 -5.36 25.31
CA GLU A 190 3.29 -5.74 26.46
C GLU A 190 3.26 -4.63 27.51
N ALA A 191 4.43 -4.04 27.83
CA ALA A 191 4.52 -2.91 28.76
C ALA A 191 3.67 -1.73 28.29
N TYR A 192 3.77 -1.37 27.01
CA TYR A 192 2.93 -0.34 26.40
C TYR A 192 1.43 -0.66 26.50
N THR A 193 1.04 -1.88 26.09
CA THR A 193 -0.38 -2.29 26.04
C THR A 193 -1.01 -2.35 27.43
N GLN A 194 -0.22 -2.71 28.45
CA GLN A 194 -0.65 -2.72 29.85
C GLN A 194 -0.48 -1.36 30.55
N GLY A 195 0.06 -0.35 29.85
CA GLY A 195 0.33 0.98 30.41
C GLY A 195 1.37 1.00 31.52
N LYS A 196 2.29 0.03 31.52
CA LYS A 196 3.39 -0.15 32.48
C LYS A 196 4.70 0.40 31.92
N TYR A 197 5.72 0.48 32.77
CA TYR A 197 7.09 0.67 32.32
C TYR A 197 7.69 -0.65 31.84
N HIS A 198 8.67 -0.56 30.94
CA HIS A 198 9.60 -1.63 30.61
C HIS A 198 10.83 -1.51 31.49
N ALA A 199 11.30 -2.61 32.08
CA ALA A 199 12.57 -2.66 32.80
C ALA A 199 13.64 -3.25 31.87
N PHE A 200 14.70 -2.49 31.60
CA PHE A 200 15.74 -2.93 30.67
C PHE A 200 16.56 -4.09 31.24
N LYS A 201 16.83 -5.07 30.38
CA LYS A 201 17.79 -6.15 30.62
C LYS A 201 19.12 -5.87 29.92
N ASN A 202 19.08 -5.08 28.86
CA ASN A 202 20.22 -4.56 28.13
C ASN A 202 20.97 -3.54 29.00
N ILE A 203 21.99 -4.05 29.67
CA ILE A 203 22.89 -3.29 30.55
C ILE A 203 24.36 -3.43 30.11
N THR A 204 24.60 -3.81 28.85
CA THR A 204 25.95 -3.87 28.25
C THR A 204 26.00 -3.06 26.96
N LYS A 205 27.14 -2.40 26.67
CA LYS A 205 27.40 -1.72 25.40
C LYS A 205 28.81 -1.96 24.91
N ILE A 206 29.04 -1.81 23.61
CA ILE A 206 30.35 -1.84 22.96
C ILE A 206 30.82 -0.42 22.63
N ALA A 207 29.90 0.47 22.26
CA ALA A 207 30.18 1.87 21.97
C ALA A 207 30.66 2.64 23.22
N ASP A 208 31.34 3.77 22.98
CA ASP A 208 31.88 4.61 24.06
C ASP A 208 30.79 5.23 24.95
N SER A 209 29.59 5.46 24.40
CA SER A 209 28.47 6.13 25.07
C SER A 209 27.20 5.30 25.03
N TRP A 210 26.39 5.40 26.09
CA TRP A 210 25.04 4.85 26.10
C TRP A 210 24.12 5.68 25.21
N ALA A 211 23.15 5.03 24.58
CA ALA A 211 22.07 5.75 23.90
C ALA A 211 20.79 4.93 23.85
N LEU A 212 19.72 5.52 24.37
CA LEU A 212 18.38 4.99 24.28
C LEU A 212 17.82 5.23 22.87
N ASP A 213 17.23 4.20 22.27
CA ASP A 213 16.42 4.35 21.06
C ASP A 213 15.16 3.48 21.14
N VAL A 214 14.16 3.85 20.35
CA VAL A 214 12.87 3.19 20.23
C VAL A 214 12.49 3.04 18.77
N ARG A 215 11.92 1.88 18.42
CA ARG A 215 11.33 1.66 17.11
C ARG A 215 9.95 1.04 17.23
N VAL A 216 9.10 1.38 16.28
CA VAL A 216 7.71 0.93 16.22
C VAL A 216 7.46 0.36 14.84
N THR A 217 6.79 -0.79 14.81
CA THR A 217 6.28 -1.44 13.60
C THR A 217 4.80 -1.70 13.79
N ILE A 218 3.97 -1.14 12.91
CA ILE A 218 2.55 -1.46 12.80
C ILE A 218 2.35 -2.23 11.51
N ASN A 219 1.92 -3.48 11.58
CA ASN A 219 1.52 -4.24 10.41
C ASN A 219 0.00 -4.15 10.31
N ALA A 220 -0.54 -3.66 9.19
CA ALA A 220 -1.98 -3.70 8.97
C ALA A 220 -2.49 -5.13 8.74
N ASN A 221 -1.61 -6.06 8.36
CA ASN A 221 -1.99 -7.43 8.02
C ASN A 221 -3.08 -7.42 6.94
N ASP A 222 -4.28 -7.91 7.23
CA ASP A 222 -5.43 -7.93 6.32
C ASP A 222 -6.38 -6.73 6.49
N SER A 223 -6.10 -5.83 7.44
CA SER A 223 -6.95 -4.67 7.70
C SER A 223 -6.85 -3.62 6.60
N LEU A 224 -8.02 -3.14 6.15
CA LEU A 224 -8.14 -2.05 5.17
C LEU A 224 -8.26 -0.68 5.83
N GLY A 225 -8.62 -0.67 7.11
CA GLY A 225 -8.60 0.53 7.94
C GLY A 225 -7.24 1.22 8.00
N GLU A 226 -7.26 2.48 8.44
CA GLU A 226 -6.06 3.29 8.59
C GLU A 226 -5.19 2.77 9.74
N ILE A 227 -3.92 2.45 9.48
CA ILE A 227 -2.90 2.39 10.54
C ILE A 227 -2.29 3.77 10.68
N GLU A 228 -2.15 4.23 11.92
CA GLU A 228 -1.73 5.60 12.18
C GLU A 228 -0.96 5.67 13.49
N CYS A 229 0.04 6.56 13.54
CA CYS A 229 0.63 7.07 14.78
C CYS A 229 0.55 8.60 14.79
N ASN A 230 -0.38 9.14 15.57
CA ASN A 230 -0.62 10.58 15.69
C ASN A 230 0.47 11.31 16.50
N GLY A 231 1.20 10.57 17.33
CA GLY A 231 2.22 11.11 18.20
C GLY A 231 2.62 10.08 19.26
N PHE A 232 3.84 10.22 19.76
CA PHE A 232 4.36 9.40 20.85
C PHE A 232 5.20 10.25 21.81
N GLY A 233 5.41 9.72 23.00
CA GLY A 233 6.26 10.30 24.04
C GLY A 233 6.92 9.19 24.84
N ILE A 234 8.13 9.48 25.31
CA ILE A 234 8.93 8.57 26.13
C ILE A 234 9.38 9.27 27.40
N SER A 235 9.39 8.52 28.51
CA SER A 235 10.00 8.90 29.77
C SER A 235 10.88 7.76 30.25
N PHE A 236 12.06 8.06 30.77
CA PHE A 236 13.01 7.05 31.24
C PHE A 236 13.81 7.58 32.43
N ASP A 237 14.35 6.66 33.22
CA ASP A 237 15.27 6.92 34.35
C ASP A 237 16.48 5.98 34.32
#